data_AF-A0A6L7U3R6-F1
#
_entry.id   AF-A0A6L7U3R6-F1
#
_cell.length_a   1.000
_cell.length_b   1.000
_cell.length_c   1.000
_cell.angle_alpha   90.00
_cell.angle_beta   90.00
_cell.angle_gamma   90.00
#
_symmetry.space_group_name_H-M   'P 1'
#
loop_
_entity.id
_entity.type
_entity.pdbx_description
1 polymer ?
#
loop_
_entity_poly.entity_id
_entity_poly.type
_entity_poly.pdbx_seq_one_letter_code
_entity_poly.pdbx_strand_id
1 'polypeptide(L)'
;MPNSDTSHLKGLVKSHRVALSPTDRQASLMLEHAGWARVAANWARGRFQLAWFGETDERNADAWYAHVDVNPDGGQWLSDMDLRKDFNAVKADLFEWSGGLSQYVAKNAVIHMGRGLDAWGEYCKERKHGK
;
A
#
# COMPACT_ATOMS: atom_id res chain seq x y z
N MET A 1 -24.04 -20.85 18.08
CA MET A 1 -24.45 -21.03 16.66
C MET A 1 -23.32 -21.75 15.94
N PRO A 2 -23.58 -22.63 14.96
CA PRO A 2 -22.51 -23.27 14.19
C PRO A 2 -21.88 -22.26 13.22
N ASN A 3 -20.55 -22.16 13.23
CA ASN A 3 -19.81 -21.39 12.24
C ASN A 3 -19.86 -22.13 10.89
N SER A 4 -20.37 -21.49 9.83
CA SER A 4 -20.36 -22.09 8.49
C SER A 4 -18.96 -22.01 7.88
N ASP A 5 -18.32 -23.18 7.71
CA ASP A 5 -17.00 -23.26 7.09
C ASP A 5 -17.10 -23.04 5.57
N THR A 6 -17.02 -21.77 5.17
CA THR A 6 -17.06 -21.33 3.78
C THR A 6 -15.72 -21.52 3.03
N SER A 7 -14.73 -22.20 3.61
CA SER A 7 -13.43 -22.45 2.97
C SER A 7 -13.56 -23.19 1.63
N HIS A 8 -14.37 -24.26 1.60
CA HIS A 8 -14.59 -25.09 0.41
C HIS A 8 -15.19 -24.31 -0.77
N LEU A 9 -16.13 -23.39 -0.51
CA LEU A 9 -16.74 -22.52 -1.53
C LEU A 9 -15.70 -21.61 -2.20
N LYS A 10 -14.73 -21.09 -1.44
CA LYS A 10 -13.64 -20.25 -1.98
C LYS A 10 -12.70 -21.03 -2.90
N GLY A 11 -12.56 -22.34 -2.71
CA GLY A 11 -11.88 -23.23 -3.64
C GLY A 11 -12.68 -23.45 -4.92
N LEU A 12 -13.99 -23.72 -4.79
CA LEU A 12 -14.87 -24.02 -5.93
C LEU A 12 -14.96 -22.85 -6.95
N VAL A 13 -15.05 -21.61 -6.44
CA VAL A 13 -15.09 -20.38 -7.25
C VAL A 13 -13.75 -20.06 -7.93
N LYS A 14 -12.63 -20.66 -7.50
CA LYS A 14 -11.34 -20.58 -8.19
C LYS A 14 -11.15 -21.67 -9.24
N SER A 15 -11.68 -22.87 -9.01
CA SER A 15 -11.52 -24.01 -9.95
C SER A 15 -12.46 -23.92 -11.15
N HIS A 16 -13.70 -23.48 -10.91
CA HIS A 16 -14.66 -23.19 -11.98
C HIS A 16 -14.50 -21.73 -12.38
N ARG A 17 -14.31 -21.46 -13.68
CA ARG A 17 -14.22 -20.08 -14.23
C ARG A 17 -15.60 -19.41 -14.30
N VAL A 18 -16.31 -19.40 -13.18
CA VAL A 18 -17.62 -18.73 -13.04
C VAL A 18 -17.39 -17.23 -13.16
N ALA A 19 -18.06 -16.60 -14.13
CA ALA A 19 -18.08 -15.14 -14.21
C ALA A 19 -18.72 -14.58 -12.94
N LEU A 20 -17.96 -13.82 -12.15
CA LEU A 20 -18.51 -13.09 -11.02
C LEU A 20 -19.44 -12.01 -11.57
N SER A 21 -20.74 -12.17 -11.33
CA SER A 21 -21.73 -11.11 -11.52
C SER A 21 -21.97 -10.45 -10.16
N PRO A 22 -21.22 -9.39 -9.79
CA PRO A 22 -21.41 -8.72 -8.51
C PRO A 22 -22.75 -7.98 -8.50
N THR A 23 -23.45 -8.08 -7.37
CA THR A 23 -24.50 -7.11 -7.02
C THR A 23 -23.88 -5.71 -6.88
N ASP A 24 -24.69 -4.65 -7.06
CA ASP A 24 -24.24 -3.26 -6.92
C ASP A 24 -23.46 -3.01 -5.62
N ARG A 25 -23.95 -3.57 -4.51
CA ARG A 25 -23.27 -3.51 -3.20
C ARG A 25 -21.88 -4.15 -3.22
N GLN A 26 -21.69 -5.27 -3.91
CA GLN A 26 -20.40 -5.93 -4.06
C GLN A 26 -19.46 -5.13 -4.97
N ALA A 27 -20.00 -4.50 -6.02
CA ALA A 27 -19.25 -3.60 -6.89
C ALA A 27 -18.75 -2.35 -6.13
N SER A 28 -19.62 -1.67 -5.39
CA SER A 28 -19.24 -0.52 -4.54
C SER A 28 -18.18 -0.91 -3.51
N LEU A 29 -18.40 -2.00 -2.74
CA LEU A 29 -17.42 -2.49 -1.77
C LEU A 29 -16.06 -2.80 -2.43
N MET A 30 -16.04 -3.36 -3.65
CA MET A 30 -14.80 -3.63 -4.38
C MET A 30 -14.09 -2.33 -4.80
N LEU A 31 -14.84 -1.32 -5.25
CA LEU A 31 -14.30 0.00 -5.62
C LEU A 31 -13.75 0.77 -4.42
N GLU A 32 -14.48 0.81 -3.30
CA GLU A 32 -14.06 1.41 -2.03
C GLU A 32 -12.73 0.82 -1.54
N HIS A 33 -12.63 -0.51 -1.52
CA HIS A 33 -11.42 -1.21 -1.09
C HIS A 33 -10.26 -1.06 -2.08
N ALA A 34 -10.52 -1.03 -3.39
CA ALA A 34 -9.49 -0.74 -4.40
C ALA A 34 -8.97 0.71 -4.27
N GLY A 35 -9.85 1.67 -3.97
CA GLY A 35 -9.50 3.05 -3.64
C GLY A 35 -8.61 3.10 -2.39
N TRP A 36 -8.98 2.40 -1.33
CA TRP A 36 -8.18 2.34 -0.09
C TRP A 36 -6.81 1.69 -0.28
N ALA A 37 -6.71 0.64 -1.11
CA ALA A 37 -5.42 0.06 -1.51
C ALA A 37 -4.55 1.10 -2.23
N ARG A 38 -5.13 1.87 -3.16
CA ARG A 38 -4.41 2.90 -3.93
C ARG A 38 -3.94 4.05 -3.05
N VAL A 39 -4.77 4.51 -2.09
CA VAL A 39 -4.38 5.55 -1.13
C VAL A 39 -3.21 5.07 -0.26
N ALA A 40 -3.29 3.86 0.30
CA ALA A 40 -2.23 3.31 1.14
C ALA A 40 -0.90 3.10 0.38
N ALA A 41 -0.96 2.61 -0.88
CA ALA A 41 0.23 2.47 -1.73
C ALA A 41 0.84 3.83 -2.12
N ASN A 42 0.02 4.81 -2.50
CA ASN A 42 0.48 6.15 -2.84
C ASN A 42 1.10 6.86 -1.62
N TRP A 43 0.49 6.72 -0.45
CA TRP A 43 1.03 7.23 0.81
C TRP A 43 2.42 6.64 1.10
N ALA A 44 2.55 5.30 1.01
CA ALA A 44 3.82 4.61 1.24
C ALA A 44 4.91 4.99 0.22
N ARG A 45 4.53 5.22 -1.05
CA ARG A 45 5.44 5.78 -2.08
C ARG A 45 5.94 7.16 -1.66
N GLY A 46 5.04 8.09 -1.33
CA GLY A 46 5.41 9.46 -0.92
C GLY A 46 6.28 9.50 0.34
N ARG A 47 5.93 8.70 1.37
CA ARG A 47 6.74 8.53 2.59
C ARG A 47 8.16 8.05 2.26
N PHE A 48 8.31 7.08 1.37
CA PHE A 48 9.62 6.61 0.92
C PHE A 48 10.37 7.68 0.12
N GLN A 49 9.73 8.36 -0.85
CA GLN A 49 10.39 9.39 -1.66
C GLN A 49 11.00 10.51 -0.80
N LEU A 50 10.29 10.96 0.25
CA LEU A 50 10.80 11.98 1.17
C LEU A 50 11.97 11.48 2.03
N ALA A 51 11.87 10.26 2.57
CA ALA A 51 12.97 9.67 3.34
C ALA A 51 14.23 9.41 2.50
N TRP A 52 14.06 9.03 1.23
CA TRP A 52 15.15 8.62 0.36
C TRP A 52 15.77 9.76 -0.47
N PHE A 53 14.98 10.74 -0.93
CA PHE A 53 15.47 11.85 -1.75
C PHE A 53 15.64 13.18 -0.97
N GLY A 54 15.00 13.34 0.19
CA GLY A 54 15.07 14.57 1.00
C GLY A 54 14.02 15.62 0.64
N GLU A 55 13.78 16.56 1.55
CA GLU A 55 12.65 17.52 1.47
C GLU A 55 12.72 18.43 0.23
N THR A 56 13.93 18.85 -0.15
CA THR A 56 14.18 19.87 -1.18
C THR A 56 14.27 19.31 -2.60
N ASP A 57 14.09 18.00 -2.78
CA ASP A 57 14.22 17.34 -4.07
C ASP A 57 12.97 17.52 -4.96
N GLU A 58 13.16 17.85 -6.23
CA GLU A 58 12.07 18.06 -7.20
C GLU A 58 11.11 16.85 -7.33
N ARG A 59 11.60 15.63 -7.04
CA ARG A 59 10.82 14.39 -7.06
C ARG A 59 9.91 14.24 -5.83
N ASN A 60 9.91 15.20 -4.91
CA ASN A 60 9.01 15.30 -3.76
C ASN A 60 8.01 16.47 -3.86
N ALA A 61 8.03 17.25 -4.95
CA ALA A 61 7.07 18.33 -5.18
C ALA A 61 5.59 17.87 -5.26
N ASP A 62 5.33 16.56 -5.44
CA ASP A 62 4.00 15.94 -5.44
C ASP A 62 3.60 15.28 -4.10
N ALA A 63 4.35 15.47 -3.01
CA ALA A 63 4.19 14.70 -1.76
C ALA A 63 3.08 15.19 -0.80
N TRP A 64 1.87 15.49 -1.29
CA TRP A 64 0.72 16.06 -0.54
C TRP A 64 0.08 15.16 0.55
N TYR A 65 0.80 14.16 1.09
CA TYR A 65 0.32 13.21 2.12
C TYR A 65 1.26 13.03 3.33
N ALA A 66 2.37 13.77 3.39
CA ALA A 66 3.42 13.55 4.37
C ALA A 66 3.35 14.47 5.60
N HIS A 67 2.70 13.98 6.66
CA HIS A 67 2.74 14.57 8.00
C HIS A 67 3.79 13.83 8.84
N VAL A 68 5.07 13.97 8.49
CA VAL A 68 6.15 13.11 9.01
C VAL A 68 7.46 13.88 9.12
N ASP A 69 8.33 13.51 10.06
CA ASP A 69 9.74 13.92 10.04
C ASP A 69 10.37 13.55 8.69
N VAL A 70 10.78 14.60 7.95
CA VAL A 70 11.55 14.48 6.72
C VAL A 70 13.03 14.60 7.10
N ASN A 71 13.86 13.72 6.56
CA ASN A 71 15.31 13.93 6.60
C ASN A 71 15.66 14.96 5.51
N PRO A 72 16.19 16.16 5.84
CA PRO A 72 16.46 17.19 4.82
C PRO A 72 17.43 16.71 3.75
N ASP A 73 18.42 15.89 4.14
CA ASP A 73 19.47 15.36 3.28
C ASP A 73 19.10 14.03 2.58
N GLY A 74 17.92 13.46 2.89
CA GLY A 74 17.44 12.19 2.32
C GLY A 74 18.28 10.96 2.71
N GLY A 75 18.42 10.01 1.79
CA GLY A 75 19.27 8.81 1.96
C GLY A 75 18.79 7.76 2.97
N GLN A 76 17.63 7.92 3.62
CA GLN A 76 17.05 6.92 4.51
C GLN A 76 16.22 5.90 3.72
N TRP A 77 16.69 4.65 3.64
CA TRP A 77 15.87 3.56 3.11
C TRP A 77 14.84 3.12 4.16
N LEU A 78 13.57 2.98 3.75
CA LEU A 78 12.48 2.49 4.60
C LEU A 78 12.00 1.12 4.11
N SER A 79 11.96 0.14 5.00
CA SER A 79 11.47 -1.21 4.67
C SER A 79 9.94 -1.28 4.65
N ASP A 80 9.39 -2.39 4.15
CA ASP A 80 7.95 -2.66 4.24
C ASP A 80 7.43 -2.74 5.68
N MET A 81 8.29 -3.01 6.68
CA MET A 81 7.95 -2.87 8.11
C MET A 81 7.81 -1.40 8.54
N ASP A 82 8.75 -0.54 8.16
CA ASP A 82 8.79 0.87 8.57
C ASP A 82 7.63 1.65 7.93
N LEU A 83 7.43 1.47 6.62
CA LEU A 83 6.30 2.07 5.89
C LEU A 83 4.94 1.67 6.49
N ARG A 84 4.81 0.43 6.99
CA ARG A 84 3.60 0.00 7.72
C ARG A 84 3.50 0.61 9.11
N LYS A 85 4.61 0.77 9.84
CA LYS A 85 4.61 1.40 11.17
C LYS A 85 4.13 2.84 11.05
N ASP A 86 4.75 3.62 10.17
CA ASP A 86 4.47 5.03 9.97
C ASP A 86 3.04 5.25 9.43
N PHE A 87 2.60 4.44 8.45
CA PHE A 87 1.21 4.50 7.96
C PHE A 87 0.19 4.18 9.06
N ASN A 88 0.44 3.18 9.91
CA ASN A 88 -0.48 2.84 11.00
C ASN A 88 -0.56 3.93 12.08
N ALA A 89 0.47 4.78 12.23
CA ALA A 89 0.46 5.89 13.17
C ALA A 89 -0.45 7.04 12.71
N VAL A 90 -0.51 7.34 11.40
CA VAL A 90 -1.22 8.52 10.87
C VAL A 90 -2.57 8.21 10.19
N LYS A 91 -2.82 6.96 9.77
CA LYS A 91 -3.98 6.64 8.90
C LYS A 91 -5.35 6.95 9.49
N ALA A 92 -5.50 6.98 10.82
CA ALA A 92 -6.78 7.26 11.46
C ALA A 92 -7.14 8.74 11.31
N ASP A 93 -6.14 9.60 11.52
CA ASP A 93 -6.29 11.06 11.50
C ASP A 93 -6.35 11.60 10.06
N LEU A 94 -5.55 11.03 9.15
CA LEU A 94 -5.52 11.45 7.73
C LEU A 94 -6.66 10.84 6.90
N PHE A 95 -7.20 9.70 7.30
CA PHE A 95 -8.19 8.94 6.53
C PHE A 95 -9.31 8.39 7.43
N GLU A 96 -9.98 9.26 8.19
CA GLU A 96 -11.10 8.93 9.10
C GLU A 96 -12.15 8.01 8.42
N TRP A 97 -12.51 8.34 7.17
CA TRP A 97 -13.43 7.58 6.32
C TRP A 97 -13.02 6.12 6.07
N SER A 98 -11.74 5.77 6.27
CA SER A 98 -11.23 4.40 6.11
C SER A 98 -11.63 3.44 7.22
N GLY A 99 -12.23 3.94 8.32
CA GLY A 99 -12.66 3.12 9.46
C GLY A 99 -13.67 2.02 9.09
N GLY A 100 -14.48 2.23 8.05
CA GLY A 100 -15.40 1.22 7.51
C GLY A 100 -14.75 0.17 6.60
N LEU A 101 -13.46 0.32 6.26
CA LEU A 101 -12.78 -0.46 5.22
C LEU A 101 -11.74 -1.43 5.79
N SER A 102 -11.54 -2.54 5.08
CA SER A 102 -10.67 -3.63 5.52
C SER A 102 -9.21 -3.19 5.63
N GLN A 103 -8.73 -3.15 6.87
CA GLN A 103 -7.36 -2.80 7.23
C GLN A 103 -6.32 -3.75 6.61
N TYR A 104 -6.72 -4.98 6.26
CA TYR A 104 -5.87 -5.92 5.51
C TYR A 104 -5.59 -5.45 4.07
N VAL A 105 -6.49 -4.70 3.45
CA VAL A 105 -6.31 -4.23 2.07
C VAL A 105 -5.21 -3.17 2.01
N ALA A 106 -5.28 -2.14 2.85
CA ALA A 106 -4.20 -1.17 3.01
C ALA A 106 -2.89 -1.82 3.47
N LYS A 107 -2.93 -2.73 4.46
CA LYS A 107 -1.73 -3.46 4.92
C LYS A 107 -1.02 -4.18 3.77
N ASN A 108 -1.74 -4.90 2.91
CA ASN A 108 -1.13 -5.60 1.78
C ASN A 108 -0.64 -4.63 0.69
N ALA A 109 -1.34 -3.52 0.44
CA ALA A 109 -0.89 -2.49 -0.49
C ALA A 109 0.48 -1.91 -0.09
N VAL A 110 0.69 -1.61 1.20
CA VAL A 110 2.00 -1.14 1.71
C VAL A 110 3.08 -2.24 1.61
N ILE A 111 2.76 -3.52 1.90
CA ILE A 111 3.70 -4.64 1.73
C ILE A 111 4.15 -4.77 0.27
N HIS A 112 3.22 -4.70 -0.68
CA HIS A 112 3.54 -4.79 -2.10
C HIS A 112 4.32 -3.57 -2.61
N MET A 113 4.04 -2.37 -2.08
CA MET A 113 4.83 -1.17 -2.38
C MET A 113 6.26 -1.30 -1.86
N GLY A 114 6.46 -1.68 -0.58
CA GLY A 114 7.79 -1.87 0.01
C GLY A 114 8.64 -2.89 -0.75
N ARG A 115 8.07 -4.06 -1.07
CA ARG A 115 8.76 -5.08 -1.89
C ARG A 115 9.09 -4.61 -3.31
N GLY A 116 8.27 -3.74 -3.89
CA GLY A 116 8.56 -3.11 -5.17
C GLY A 116 9.72 -2.10 -5.09
N LEU A 117 9.81 -1.38 -3.98
CA LEU A 117 10.93 -0.47 -3.69
C LEU A 117 12.23 -1.26 -3.46
N ASP A 118 12.20 -2.34 -2.68
CA ASP A 118 13.37 -3.22 -2.46
C ASP A 118 13.89 -3.80 -3.79
N ALA A 119 13.00 -4.28 -4.66
CA ALA A 119 13.38 -4.77 -6.00
C ALA A 119 13.97 -3.65 -6.90
N TRP A 120 13.43 -2.43 -6.82
CA TRP A 120 14.01 -1.26 -7.49
C TRP A 120 15.38 -0.88 -6.91
N GLY A 121 15.58 -1.03 -5.60
CA GLY A 121 16.84 -0.82 -4.90
C GLY A 121 17.94 -1.76 -5.39
N GLU A 122 17.65 -3.05 -5.53
CA GLU A 122 18.59 -4.01 -6.12
C GLU A 122 18.89 -3.70 -7.60
N TYR A 123 17.88 -3.42 -8.42
CA TYR A 123 18.07 -2.98 -9.81
C TYR A 123 19.00 -1.74 -9.91
N CYS A 124 18.83 -0.76 -9.03
CA CYS A 124 19.68 0.42 -8.98
C CYS A 124 21.13 0.13 -8.50
N LYS A 125 21.39 -0.97 -7.79
CA LYS A 125 22.75 -1.46 -7.49
C LYS A 125 23.33 -2.21 -8.69
N GLU A 126 22.60 -3.15 -9.28
CA GLU A 126 23.06 -3.94 -10.43
C GLU A 126 23.45 -3.04 -11.61
N ARG A 127 22.60 -2.04 -11.93
CA ARG A 127 22.89 -1.03 -12.96
C ARG A 127 24.16 -0.22 -12.68
N LYS A 128 24.47 0.08 -11.41
CA LYS A 128 25.74 0.76 -11.01
C LYS A 128 26.96 -0.14 -11.18
N HIS A 129 26.78 -1.46 -11.16
CA HIS A 129 27.83 -2.45 -11.42
C HIS A 129 27.96 -2.84 -12.91
N GLY A 130 27.24 -2.15 -13.82
CA GLY A 130 27.37 -2.35 -15.27
C GLY A 130 26.75 -3.66 -15.77
N LYS A 131 25.71 -4.15 -15.09
CA LYS A 131 24.87 -5.29 -15.51
C LYS A 131 23.48 -4.82 -15.94
#